data_AF-A0A2V9KT35-F1
#
_entry.id   AF-A0A2V9KT35-F1
#
_cell.length_a   1.000
_cell.length_b   1.000
_cell.length_c   1.000
_cell.angle_alpha   90.00
_cell.angle_beta   90.00
_cell.angle_gamma   90.00
#
_symmetry.space_group_name_H-M   'P 1'
#
loop_
_entity.id
_entity.type
_entity.pdbx_description
1 polymer ?
#
loop_
_entity_poly.entity_id
_entity_poly.type
_entity_poly.pdbx_seq_one_letter_code
_entity_poly.pdbx_strand_id
1 'polypeptide(L)'
;MSTKTAPNLLTVERILDEVDEWYGRVRTLRQKLSRLKRGSSAYLDVLPELEVELGVLKYKAEWAARALDDYEESLPENERP
;
A
#
# COMPACT_ATOMS: atom_id res chain seq x y z
N MET A 1 -27.47 11.34 -7.23
CA MET A 1 -26.14 11.07 -7.83
C MET A 1 -25.10 11.49 -6.81
N SER A 2 -24.27 10.57 -6.29
CA SER A 2 -23.20 10.95 -5.36
C SER A 2 -22.13 11.71 -6.13
N THR A 3 -21.99 13.00 -5.85
CA THR A 3 -20.82 13.81 -6.21
C THR A 3 -19.63 13.23 -5.45
N LYS A 4 -18.91 12.30 -6.08
CA LYS A 4 -17.60 11.86 -5.58
C LYS A 4 -16.68 13.06 -5.74
N THR A 5 -16.41 13.76 -4.65
CA THR A 5 -15.41 14.83 -4.63
C THR A 5 -14.05 14.21 -4.90
N ALA A 6 -13.32 14.72 -5.89
CA ALA A 6 -11.97 14.26 -6.18
C ALA A 6 -11.07 14.40 -4.94
N PRO A 7 -10.13 13.47 -4.71
CA PRO A 7 -9.17 13.59 -3.62
C PRO A 7 -8.30 14.82 -3.85
N ASN A 8 -7.99 15.56 -2.77
CA ASN A 8 -6.99 16.63 -2.83
C ASN A 8 -5.58 16.07 -2.57
N LEU A 9 -4.54 16.89 -2.81
CA LEU A 9 -3.14 16.47 -2.63
C LEU A 9 -2.86 15.92 -1.22
N LEU A 10 -3.39 16.55 -0.18
CA LEU A 10 -3.23 16.09 1.21
C LEU A 10 -3.86 14.70 1.43
N THR A 11 -4.95 14.41 0.74
CA THR A 11 -5.58 13.08 0.77
C THR A 11 -4.68 12.06 0.09
N VAL A 12 -4.11 12.39 -1.06
CA VAL A 12 -3.16 11.54 -1.79
C VAL A 12 -1.91 11.26 -0.95
N GLU A 13 -1.31 12.28 -0.34
CA GLU A 13 -0.15 12.13 0.56
C GLU A 13 -0.44 11.17 1.71
N ARG A 14 -1.58 11.34 2.38
CA ARG A 14 -1.98 10.43 3.47
C ARG A 14 -2.17 8.99 2.99
N ILE A 15 -2.69 8.78 1.78
CA ILE A 15 -2.83 7.44 1.20
C ILE A 15 -1.46 6.81 0.95
N LEU A 16 -0.50 7.59 0.46
CA LEU A 16 0.88 7.13 0.26
C LEU A 16 1.56 6.80 1.60
N ASP A 17 1.33 7.58 2.65
CA ASP A 17 1.82 7.28 4.00
C ASP A 17 1.29 5.93 4.50
N GLU A 18 0.00 5.61 4.26
CA GLU A 18 -0.56 4.31 4.62
C GLU A 18 0.08 3.15 3.83
N VAL A 19 0.45 3.37 2.57
CA VAL A 19 1.18 2.38 1.75
C VAL A 19 2.57 2.15 2.35
N ASP A 20 3.28 3.20 2.72
CA ASP A 20 4.63 3.10 3.31
C ASP A 20 4.60 2.39 4.67
N GLU A 21 3.61 2.69 5.52
CA GLU A 21 3.41 1.99 6.79
C GLU A 21 3.26 0.47 6.58
N TRP A 22 2.41 0.07 5.62
CA TRP A 22 2.18 -1.34 5.32
C TRP A 22 3.40 -2.01 4.68
N TYR A 23 4.12 -1.28 3.83
CA TYR A 23 5.40 -1.75 3.31
C TYR A 23 6.40 -2.02 4.44
N GLY A 24 6.44 -1.17 5.48
CA GLY A 24 7.23 -1.40 6.69
C GLY A 24 6.88 -2.70 7.43
N ARG A 25 5.58 -3.04 7.51
CA ARG A 25 5.11 -4.31 8.11
C ARG A 25 5.56 -5.52 7.31
N VAL A 26 5.34 -5.51 5.99
CA VAL A 26 5.78 -6.57 5.07
C VAL A 26 7.30 -6.75 5.15
N ARG A 27 8.06 -5.65 5.18
CA ARG A 27 9.52 -5.67 5.34
C ARG A 27 9.94 -6.35 6.64
N THR A 28 9.24 -6.09 7.75
CA THR A 28 9.51 -6.70 9.05
C THR A 28 9.27 -8.22 9.02
N LEU A 29 8.15 -8.66 8.42
CA LEU A 29 7.84 -10.09 8.26
C LEU A 29 8.84 -10.81 7.36
N ARG A 30 9.28 -10.18 6.26
CA ARG A 30 10.35 -10.70 5.42
C ARG A 30 11.66 -10.90 6.20
N GLN A 31 12.02 -9.98 7.09
CA GLN A 31 13.20 -10.13 7.94
C GLN A 31 13.05 -11.30 8.93
N LYS A 32 11.88 -11.43 9.56
CA LYS A 32 11.55 -12.57 10.44
C LYS A 32 11.65 -13.90 9.67
N LEU A 33 11.06 -13.96 8.48
CA LEU A 33 11.15 -15.11 7.58
C LEU A 33 12.61 -15.48 7.25
N SER A 34 13.42 -14.48 6.91
CA SER A 34 14.84 -14.71 6.59
C SER A 34 15.65 -15.26 7.77
N ARG A 35 15.30 -14.88 9.01
CA ARG A 35 15.93 -15.42 10.22
C ARG A 35 15.52 -16.87 10.46
N LEU A 36 14.22 -17.18 10.36
CA LEU A 36 13.67 -18.51 10.66
C LEU A 36 14.01 -19.57 9.61
N LYS A 37 14.16 -19.17 8.34
CA LYS A 37 14.58 -20.07 7.25
C LYS A 37 15.94 -20.75 7.53
N ARG A 38 16.79 -20.14 8.38
CA ARG A 38 18.06 -20.71 8.81
C ARG A 38 17.86 -21.68 9.99
N GLY A 39 17.27 -22.84 9.72
CA GLY A 39 17.33 -23.99 10.63
C GLY A 39 16.11 -24.23 11.53
N SER A 40 14.94 -23.68 11.22
CA SER A 40 13.68 -23.99 11.93
C SER A 40 12.50 -24.09 10.95
N SER A 41 11.53 -24.97 11.23
CA SER A 41 10.24 -25.01 10.50
C SER A 41 9.28 -23.89 10.89
N ALA A 42 9.61 -23.08 11.91
CA ALA A 42 8.80 -21.94 12.37
C ALA A 42 8.61 -20.84 11.30
N TYR A 43 9.31 -20.92 10.16
CA TYR A 43 8.99 -20.05 9.02
C TYR A 43 7.57 -20.30 8.50
N LEU A 44 7.02 -21.51 8.66
CA LEU A 44 5.68 -21.87 8.22
C LEU A 44 4.61 -21.02 8.90
N ASP A 45 4.85 -20.54 10.12
CA ASP A 45 3.92 -19.66 10.84
C ASP A 45 3.93 -18.23 10.31
N VAL A 46 5.02 -17.82 9.63
CA VAL A 46 5.19 -16.46 9.08
C VAL A 46 4.64 -16.35 7.66
N LEU A 47 4.55 -17.46 6.92
CA LEU A 47 4.08 -17.43 5.53
C LEU A 47 2.61 -16.95 5.40
N PRO A 48 1.64 -17.45 6.19
CA PRO A 48 0.26 -16.97 6.13
C PRO A 48 0.13 -15.49 6.51
N GLU A 49 0.87 -15.07 7.54
CA GLU A 49 0.91 -13.66 7.98
C GLU A 49 1.45 -12.76 6.86
N LEU A 50 2.54 -13.18 6.20
CA LEU A 50 3.11 -12.45 5.08
C LEU A 50 2.17 -12.39 3.87
N GLU A 51 1.45 -13.47 3.58
CA GLU A 51 0.46 -13.50 2.49
C GLU A 51 -0.67 -12.49 2.72
N VAL A 52 -1.21 -12.43 3.94
CA VAL A 52 -2.25 -11.47 4.32
C VAL A 52 -1.73 -10.03 4.18
N GLU A 53 -0.58 -9.71 4.76
CA GLU A 53 -0.04 -8.36 4.72
C GLU A 53 0.34 -7.91 3.30
N LEU A 54 0.83 -8.84 2.46
CA LEU A 54 1.04 -8.56 1.03
C LEU A 54 -0.26 -8.29 0.29
N GLY A 55 -1.33 -9.02 0.60
CA GLY A 55 -2.67 -8.76 0.06
C GLY A 55 -3.18 -7.37 0.42
N VAL A 56 -3.01 -6.95 1.67
CA VAL A 56 -3.40 -5.61 2.12
C VAL A 56 -2.53 -4.52 1.47
N LEU A 57 -1.21 -4.72 1.40
CA LEU A 57 -0.31 -3.78 0.73
C LEU A 57 -0.67 -3.61 -0.75
N LYS A 58 -0.97 -4.71 -1.45
CA LYS A 58 -1.42 -4.68 -2.85
C LYS A 58 -2.70 -3.85 -2.99
N TYR A 59 -3.70 -4.10 -2.14
CA TYR A 59 -4.95 -3.34 -2.15
C TYR A 59 -4.72 -1.84 -1.90
N LYS A 60 -3.88 -1.50 -0.92
CA LYS A 60 -3.53 -0.10 -0.63
C LYS A 60 -2.80 0.58 -1.79
N ALA A 61 -1.86 -0.11 -2.43
CA ALA A 61 -1.16 0.42 -3.60
C ALA A 61 -2.10 0.64 -4.80
N GLU A 62 -3.03 -0.29 -5.05
CA GLU A 62 -4.06 -0.11 -6.08
C GLU A 62 -4.98 1.07 -5.77
N TRP A 63 -5.32 1.27 -4.50
CA TRP A 63 -6.11 2.42 -4.07
C TRP A 63 -5.34 3.74 -4.22
N ALA A 64 -4.05 3.76 -3.88
CA ALA A 64 -3.18 4.93 -4.07
C ALA A 64 -3.06 5.32 -5.55
N ALA A 65 -2.87 4.34 -6.44
CA ALA A 65 -2.82 4.57 -7.88
C ALA A 65 -4.12 5.22 -8.38
N ARG A 66 -5.28 4.70 -7.98
CA ARG A 66 -6.57 5.30 -8.35
C ARG A 66 -6.75 6.71 -7.78
N ALA A 67 -6.28 6.96 -6.56
CA ALA A 67 -6.39 8.28 -5.95
C ALA A 67 -5.50 9.31 -6.67
N LEU A 68 -4.34 8.88 -7.19
CA LEU A 68 -3.48 9.70 -8.05
C LEU A 68 -4.18 9.99 -9.39
N ASP A 69 -4.71 8.97 -10.06
CA ASP A 69 -5.45 9.14 -11.31
C ASP A 69 -6.64 10.11 -11.12
N ASP A 70 -7.46 9.90 -10.09
CA ASP A 70 -8.61 10.76 -9.75
C ASP A 70 -8.17 12.20 -9.43
N TYR A 71 -7.00 12.39 -8.80
CA TYR A 71 -6.45 13.71 -8.49
C TYR A 71 -5.97 14.41 -9.77
N GLU A 72 -5.20 13.74 -10.62
CA GLU A 72 -4.71 14.26 -11.90
C GLU A 72 -5.88 14.65 -12.83
N GLU A 73 -6.92 13.83 -12.90
CA GLU A 73 -8.15 14.15 -13.63
C GLU A 73 -8.87 15.39 -13.08
N SER A 74 -8.74 15.66 -11.78
CA SER A 74 -9.35 16.84 -11.16
C SER A 74 -8.60 18.15 -11.41
N LEU A 75 -7.34 18.07 -11.86
CA LEU A 75 -6.53 19.26 -12.15
C LEU A 75 -7.02 19.97 -13.43
N PRO A 76 -6.92 21.32 -13.47
CA PRO A 76 -7.10 22.09 -14.70
C PRO A 76 -6.20 21.56 -15.84
N GLU A 77 -6.64 21.63 -17.09
CA GLU A 77 -5.87 21.12 -18.25
C GLU A 77 -4.46 21.72 -18.37
N ASN A 78 -4.26 22.96 -17.90
CA ASN A 78 -2.96 23.64 -17.88
C ASN A 78 -2.03 23.20 -16.75
N GLU A 79 -2.50 22.34 -15.84
CA GLU A 79 -1.78 21.82 -14.67
C GLU A 79 -1.58 20.30 -14.72
N ARG A 80 -2.10 19.62 -15.76
CA ARG A 80 -1.87 18.19 -15.98
C ARG A 80 -0.47 17.94 -16.57
N PRO A 81 0.26 16.91 -16.11
CA PRO A 81 1.61 16.59 -16.58
C PRO A 81 1.68 16.11 -18.03
#